data_AF-A0A2V9CSB5-F1
#
_entry.id   AF-A0A2V9CSB5-F1
#
_cell.length_a   1.000
_cell.length_b   1.000
_cell.length_c   1.000
_cell.angle_alpha   90.00
_cell.angle_beta   90.00
_cell.angle_gamma   90.00
#
_symmetry.space_group_name_H-M   'P 1'
#
loop_
_entity.id
_entity.type
_entity.pdbx_description
1 polymer ?
#
loop_
_entity_poly.entity_id
_entity_poly.type
_entity_poly.pdbx_seq_one_letter_code
_entity_poly.pdbx_strand_id
1 'polypeptide(L)'
;MLSSFLVRHLKESGCDCWDAASTEEALALIERHAFQLILSTRSVRETSRLLARCREPDCNGFFFFPVEDGGWWVPLVRHGENCLGAPAARRSEFVGLLDELLREIGSSAVDELTVSNA
;
A
#
# COMPACT_ATOMS: atom_id res chain seq x y z
N MET A 1 10.15 -5.71 8.45
CA MET A 1 10.70 -5.82 7.08
C MET A 1 9.72 -6.68 6.29
N LEU A 2 9.26 -6.18 5.14
CA LEU A 2 8.39 -6.96 4.24
C LEU A 2 9.13 -8.22 3.79
N SER A 3 8.42 -9.30 3.49
CA SER A 3 9.07 -10.49 2.94
C SER A 3 9.73 -10.13 1.61
N SER A 4 10.94 -10.66 1.37
CA SER A 4 11.65 -10.49 0.10
C SER A 4 10.83 -10.93 -1.11
N PHE A 5 9.94 -11.90 -0.90
CA PHE A 5 8.95 -12.33 -1.88
C PHE A 5 8.02 -11.20 -2.31
N LEU A 6 7.46 -10.43 -1.37
CA LEU A 6 6.47 -9.41 -1.70
C LEU A 6 7.08 -8.21 -2.42
N VAL A 7 8.28 -7.78 -1.99
CA VAL A 7 9.03 -6.73 -2.68
C VAL A 7 9.41 -7.16 -4.10
N ARG A 8 9.83 -8.42 -4.27
CA ARG A 8 10.12 -8.97 -5.59
C ARG A 8 8.86 -9.00 -6.46
N HIS A 9 7.74 -9.45 -5.93
CA HIS A 9 6.46 -9.51 -6.63
C HIS A 9 6.05 -8.11 -7.14
N LEU A 10 6.08 -7.09 -6.29
CA LEU A 10 5.79 -5.70 -6.68
C LEU A 10 6.69 -5.22 -7.84
N LYS A 11 8.00 -5.50 -7.77
CA LYS A 11 8.94 -5.12 -8.84
C LYS A 11 8.68 -5.87 -10.14
N GLU A 12 8.37 -7.17 -10.06
CA GLU A 12 7.99 -7.99 -11.23
C GLU A 12 6.67 -7.51 -11.86
N SER A 13 5.76 -6.95 -11.07
CA SER A 13 4.53 -6.28 -11.52
C SER A 13 4.76 -4.87 -12.09
N GLY A 14 6.02 -4.40 -12.16
CA GLY A 14 6.37 -3.10 -12.73
C GLY A 14 6.24 -1.91 -11.77
N CYS A 15 6.11 -2.14 -10.45
CA CYS A 15 6.03 -1.07 -9.48
C CYS A 15 7.42 -0.47 -9.15
N ASP A 16 7.51 0.86 -9.17
CA ASP A 16 8.61 1.57 -8.50
C ASP A 16 8.43 1.46 -6.98
N CYS A 17 9.41 0.82 -6.32
CA CYS A 17 9.33 0.49 -4.91
C CYS A 17 10.40 1.24 -4.11
N TRP A 18 10.01 1.81 -2.98
CA TRP A 18 10.91 2.40 -2.00
C TRP A 18 10.77 1.67 -0.67
N ASP A 19 11.90 1.30 -0.09
CA ASP A 19 11.97 0.67 1.22
C ASP A 19 12.33 1.71 2.28
N ALA A 20 11.68 1.62 3.45
CA ALA A 20 12.02 2.41 4.62
C ALA A 20 12.30 1.49 5.81
N ALA A 21 13.45 1.68 6.45
CA ALA A 21 13.84 0.95 7.65
C ALA A 21 13.27 1.58 8.92
N SER A 22 12.79 2.83 8.90
CA SER A 22 12.20 3.54 10.05
C SER A 22 10.94 4.34 9.66
N THR A 23 10.18 4.78 10.67
CA THR A 23 9.01 5.65 10.45
C THR A 23 9.44 7.02 9.94
N GLU A 24 10.59 7.52 10.39
CA GLU A 24 11.21 8.77 9.95
C GLU A 24 11.65 8.71 8.48
N GLU A 25 12.27 7.60 8.06
CA GLU A 25 12.62 7.38 6.65
C GLU A 25 11.36 7.30 5.78
N ALA A 26 10.33 6.59 6.24
CA ALA A 26 9.06 6.48 5.52
C ALA A 26 8.38 7.86 5.36
N LEU A 27 8.38 8.69 6.41
CA LEU A 27 7.87 10.06 6.35
C LEU A 27 8.66 10.90 5.35
N ALA A 28 10.00 10.85 5.39
CA ALA A 28 10.84 11.57 4.44
C ALA A 28 10.60 11.16 2.98
N LEU A 29 10.29 9.87 2.74
CA LEU A 29 9.90 9.39 1.41
C LEU A 29 8.54 9.94 0.98
N ILE A 30 7.52 9.86 1.84
CA ILE A 30 6.15 10.34 1.55
C ILE A 30 6.13 11.86 1.30
N GLU A 31 7.05 12.61 1.89
CA GLU A 31 7.18 14.05 1.62
C GLU A 31 7.78 14.37 0.24
N ARG A 32 8.57 13.44 -0.31
CA ARG A 32 9.31 13.60 -1.57
C ARG A 32 8.65 12.94 -2.77
N HIS A 33 7.87 11.89 -2.52
CA HIS A 33 7.24 11.05 -3.53
C HIS A 33 5.78 10.85 -3.18
N ALA A 34 4.96 10.69 -4.22
CA ALA A 34 3.56 10.34 -4.07
C ALA A 34 3.43 8.82 -4.25
N PHE A 35 2.67 8.17 -3.37
CA PHE A 35 2.56 6.72 -3.31
C PHE A 35 1.10 6.31 -3.43
N GLN A 36 0.79 5.46 -4.40
CA GLN A 36 -0.56 4.87 -4.54
C GLN A 36 -0.76 3.67 -3.61
N LEU A 37 0.34 3.12 -3.07
CA LEU A 37 0.32 1.98 -2.16
C LEU A 37 1.38 2.12 -1.07
N ILE A 38 0.96 1.99 0.19
CA ILE A 38 1.82 1.94 1.38
C ILE A 38 1.60 0.60 2.08
N LEU A 39 2.68 -0.17 2.22
CA LEU A 39 2.72 -1.42 2.96
C LEU A 39 3.65 -1.29 4.17
N SER A 40 3.11 -1.52 5.35
CA SER A 40 3.85 -1.29 6.60
C SER A 40 3.86 -2.53 7.48
N THR A 41 5.03 -2.84 8.07
CA THR A 41 5.11 -3.81 9.19
C THR A 41 5.20 -3.11 10.55
N ARG A 42 4.92 -1.80 10.59
CA ARG A 42 4.91 -0.98 11.81
C ARG A 42 3.54 -1.04 12.48
N SER A 43 3.43 -0.42 13.65
CA SER A 43 2.15 -0.37 14.37
C SER A 43 1.06 0.33 13.54
N VAL A 44 -0.21 0.06 13.87
CA VAL A 44 -1.36 0.78 13.28
C VAL A 44 -1.16 2.29 13.42
N ARG A 45 -0.76 2.75 14.60
CA ARG A 45 -0.58 4.19 14.89
C ARG A 45 0.47 4.83 13.98
N GLU A 46 1.61 4.17 13.77
CA GLU A 46 2.65 4.67 12.87
C GLU A 46 2.17 4.65 11.42
N THR A 47 1.52 3.56 11.00
CA THR A 47 1.03 3.42 9.62
C THR A 47 -0.07 4.44 9.30
N SER A 48 -0.99 4.70 10.23
CA SER A 48 -2.00 5.75 10.07
C SER A 48 -1.38 7.14 9.94
N ARG A 49 -0.25 7.42 10.60
CA ARG A 49 0.48 8.70 10.44
C ARG A 49 1.08 8.84 9.04
N LEU A 50 1.60 7.75 8.48
CA LEU A 50 2.10 7.72 7.10
C LEU A 50 0.96 7.98 6.11
N LEU A 51 -0.16 7.28 6.27
CA LEU A 51 -1.33 7.41 5.39
C LEU A 51 -1.96 8.80 5.44
N ALA A 52 -2.00 9.44 6.62
CA ALA A 52 -2.47 10.82 6.75
C ALA A 52 -1.59 11.86 6.02
N ARG A 53 -0.39 11.47 5.57
CA ARG A 53 0.52 12.30 4.77
C ARG A 53 0.60 11.86 3.31
N CYS A 54 -0.13 10.82 2.94
CA CYS A 54 -0.21 10.38 1.56
C CYS A 54 -0.82 11.49 0.71
N ARG A 55 -0.10 11.92 -0.34
CA ARG A 55 -0.55 12.99 -1.23
C ARG A 55 -1.44 12.48 -2.36
N GLU A 56 -1.37 11.18 -2.64
CA GLU A 56 -2.22 10.58 -3.66
C GLU A 56 -3.65 10.49 -3.14
N PRO A 57 -4.63 11.07 -3.87
CA PRO A 57 -6.03 10.99 -3.49
C PRO A 57 -6.51 9.54 -3.45
N ASP A 58 -6.00 8.67 -4.33
CA ASP A 58 -6.35 7.25 -4.40
C ASP A 58 -5.37 6.33 -3.64
N CYS A 59 -4.72 6.85 -2.60
CA CYS A 59 -3.74 6.09 -1.82
C CYS A 59 -4.37 4.86 -1.14
N ASN A 60 -3.63 3.74 -1.18
CA ASN A 60 -3.99 2.49 -0.53
C ASN A 60 -3.00 2.16 0.58
N GLY A 61 -3.49 1.65 1.71
CA GLY A 61 -2.70 1.49 2.92
C GLY A 61 -3.01 0.21 3.66
N PHE A 62 -1.99 -0.62 3.85
CA PHE A 62 -2.09 -1.85 4.63
C PHE A 62 -0.99 -1.92 5.69
N PHE A 63 -1.33 -2.48 6.84
CA PHE A 63 -0.35 -2.85 7.84
C PHE A 63 -0.36 -4.36 8.11
N PHE A 64 0.81 -4.91 8.40
CA PHE A 64 0.98 -6.31 8.72
C PHE A 64 0.84 -6.54 10.23
N PHE A 65 -0.17 -7.31 10.63
CA PHE A 65 -0.42 -7.72 12.01
C PHE A 65 0.09 -9.16 12.23
N PRO A 66 1.19 -9.37 12.96
CA PRO A 66 1.70 -10.71 13.24
C PRO A 66 0.79 -11.46 14.23
N VAL A 67 0.60 -12.75 13.98
CA VAL A 67 -0.11 -13.69 14.87
C VAL A 67 0.70 -14.99 15.00
N GLU A 68 0.36 -15.86 15.94
CA GLU A 68 1.11 -17.09 16.25
C GLU A 68 1.46 -17.91 15.00
N ASP A 69 0.50 -18.12 14.08
CA ASP A 69 0.71 -18.89 12.84
C ASP A 69 0.84 -18.02 11.58
N GLY A 70 1.48 -16.85 11.70
CA GLY A 70 1.84 -16.02 10.54
C GLY A 70 1.43 -14.57 10.69
N GLY A 71 0.41 -14.15 9.96
CA GLY A 71 -0.17 -12.83 10.15
C GLY A 71 -1.06 -12.35 9.02
N TRP A 72 -1.61 -11.18 9.26
CA TRP A 72 -2.70 -10.59 8.50
C TRP A 72 -2.28 -9.27 7.91
N TRP A 73 -2.67 -9.05 6.66
CA TRP A 73 -2.64 -7.76 6.04
C TRP A 73 -3.97 -7.07 6.29
N VAL A 74 -3.93 -6.05 7.13
CA VAL A 74 -5.11 -5.32 7.55
C VAL A 74 -5.19 -4.03 6.74
N PRO A 75 -6.28 -3.79 6.01
CA PRO A 75 -6.48 -2.55 5.29
C PRO A 75 -6.77 -1.41 6.28
N LEU A 76 -6.16 -0.25 6.04
CA LEU A 76 -6.42 0.99 6.76
C LEU A 76 -7.08 2.03 5.84
N VAL A 77 -6.60 2.10 4.59
CA VAL A 77 -7.13 3.00 3.56
C VAL A 77 -7.22 2.24 2.23
N ARG A 78 -8.30 2.43 1.47
CA ARG A 78 -8.45 1.97 0.08
C ARG A 78 -9.05 3.08 -0.76
N HIS A 79 -8.46 3.38 -1.91
CA HIS A 79 -8.88 4.49 -2.79
C HIS A 79 -9.06 5.81 -2.01
N GLY A 80 -8.12 6.14 -1.13
CA GLY A 80 -8.20 7.33 -0.28
C GLY A 80 -9.18 7.26 0.88
N GLU A 81 -10.05 6.27 0.93
CA GLU A 81 -11.09 6.14 1.95
C GLU A 81 -10.65 5.26 3.13
N ASN A 82 -10.98 5.69 4.34
CA ASN A 82 -10.76 4.89 5.54
C ASN A 82 -11.61 3.62 5.51
N CYS A 83 -10.96 2.46 5.64
CA CYS A 83 -11.61 1.15 5.61
C CYS A 83 -11.32 0.31 6.87
N LEU A 84 -11.11 0.97 8.02
CA LEU A 84 -10.99 0.29 9.31
C LEU A 84 -12.20 -0.62 9.55
N GLY A 85 -11.93 -1.90 9.84
CA GLY A 85 -12.94 -2.93 10.04
C GLY A 85 -13.27 -3.74 8.78
N ALA A 86 -12.70 -3.40 7.62
CA ALA A 86 -12.75 -4.27 6.45
C ALA A 86 -11.99 -5.59 6.69
N PRO A 87 -12.35 -6.68 5.99
CA PRO A 87 -11.71 -7.97 6.17
C PRO A 87 -10.20 -7.90 5.95
N ALA A 88 -9.44 -8.40 6.91
CA ALA A 88 -8.01 -8.59 6.75
C ALA A 88 -7.72 -9.85 5.92
N ALA A 89 -6.68 -9.80 5.09
CA ALA A 89 -6.25 -10.95 4.28
C ALA A 89 -5.13 -11.71 4.99
N ARG A 90 -5.15 -13.05 4.94
CA ARG A 90 -3.98 -13.83 5.38
C ARG A 90 -2.80 -13.53 4.48
N ARG A 91 -1.58 -13.74 5.00
CA ARG A 91 -0.35 -13.61 4.19
C ARG A 91 -0.41 -14.37 2.85
N SER A 92 -1.02 -15.55 2.82
CA SER A 92 -1.18 -16.38 1.61
C SER A 92 -2.23 -15.84 0.63
N GLU A 93 -3.24 -15.12 1.11
CA GLU A 93 -4.33 -14.56 0.31
C GLU A 93 -3.97 -13.18 -0.24
N PHE A 94 -3.09 -12.46 0.48
CA PHE A 94 -2.78 -11.07 0.19
C PHE A 94 -2.14 -10.84 -1.18
N VAL A 95 -1.43 -11.82 -1.74
CA VAL A 95 -0.83 -11.69 -3.08
C VAL A 95 -1.91 -11.52 -4.15
N GLY A 96 -2.98 -12.32 -4.09
CA GLY A 96 -4.09 -12.20 -5.03
C GLY A 96 -4.83 -10.87 -4.88
N LEU A 97 -5.06 -10.43 -3.64
CA LEU A 97 -5.63 -9.10 -3.37
C LEU A 97 -4.74 -7.98 -3.89
N LEU A 98 -3.42 -8.12 -3.74
CA LEU A 98 -2.45 -7.16 -4.25
C LEU A 98 -2.48 -7.12 -5.79
N ASP A 99 -2.57 -8.27 -6.47
CA ASP A 99 -2.68 -8.34 -7.93
C ASP A 99 -3.97 -7.68 -8.46
N GLU A 100 -5.08 -7.80 -7.75
CA GLU A 100 -6.31 -7.06 -8.03
C GLU A 100 -6.09 -5.56 -7.89
N LEU A 101 -5.53 -5.13 -6.75
CA LEU A 101 -5.30 -3.72 -6.48
C LEU A 101 -4.33 -3.06 -7.48
N LEU A 102 -3.26 -3.75 -7.86
CA LEU A 102 -2.29 -3.23 -8.83
C LEU A 102 -2.93 -3.06 -10.22
N ARG A 103 -3.87 -3.95 -10.60
CA ARG A 103 -4.64 -3.79 -11.84
C ARG A 103 -5.60 -2.61 -11.76
N GLU A 104 -6.26 -2.40 -10.62
CA GLU A 104 -7.12 -1.23 -10.39
C GLU A 104 -6.31 0.06 -10.53
N ILE A 105 -5.18 0.16 -9.83
CA ILE A 105 -4.24 1.30 -9.92
C ILE A 105 -3.80 1.56 -11.37
N GLY A 106 -3.40 0.50 -12.08
CA GLY A 106 -2.96 0.60 -13.48
C GLY A 106 -4.09 1.02 -14.44
N SER A 107 -5.33 0.66 -14.15
CA SER A 107 -6.50 1.03 -14.97
C SER A 107 -6.92 2.48 -14.73
N SER A 108 -6.94 2.95 -13.48
CA SER A 108 -7.34 4.32 -13.14
C SER A 108 -6.42 5.38 -13.76
N ALA A 109 -5.12 5.08 -13.90
CA ALA A 109 -4.17 5.97 -14.56
C ALA A 109 -4.46 6.17 -16.07
N VAL A 110 -5.11 5.21 -16.73
CA VAL A 110 -5.47 5.32 -18.14
C VAL A 110 -6.68 6.24 -18.31
N ASP A 111 -7.64 6.19 -17.41
CA ASP A 111 -8.86 7.01 -17.48
C ASP A 111 -8.57 8.52 -17.33
N GLU A 112 -7.69 8.92 -16.40
CA GLU A 112 -7.29 10.34 -16.22
C GLU A 112 -6.56 10.94 -17.44
N LEU A 113 -5.78 10.12 -18.16
CA LEU A 113 -5.08 10.54 -19.38
C LEU A 113 -6.04 10.74 -20.57
N THR A 114 -7.17 10.05 -20.60
CA THR A 114 -8.20 10.23 -21.65
C THR A 114 -9.07 11.46 -21.44
N VAL A 115 -9.30 11.90 -20.20
CA VAL A 115 -10.18 13.04 -19.89
C VAL A 115 -9.47 14.39 -20.09
N SER A 116 -8.14 14.43 -20.09
CA SER A 116 -7.36 15.67 -20.24
C SER A 116 -7.19 16.16 -21.70
N ASN A 117 -7.85 15.51 -22.67
CA ASN A 117 -7.85 15.90 -24.10
C ASN A 117 -9.25 16.33 -24.58
N ALA A 118 -9.87 17.30 -23.90
CA ALA A 118 -11.10 17.95 -24.36
C ALA A 118 -11.04 19.47 -24.17
#